data_AF-A0AAF0EXT1-F1
#
_entry.id   AF-A0AAF0EXT1-F1
#
_cell.length_a   1.000
_cell.length_b   1.000
_cell.length_c   1.000
_cell.angle_alpha   90.00
_cell.angle_beta   90.00
_cell.angle_gamma   90.00
#
_symmetry.space_group_name_H-M   'P 1'
#
loop_
_entity.id
_entity.type
_entity.pdbx_description
1 polymer ?
#
loop_
_entity_poly.entity_id
_entity_poly.type
_entity_poly.pdbx_seq_one_letter_code
_entity_poly.pdbx_strand_id
1 'polypeptide(L)'
;MRASEFATSAGRAVRASDGAALSELLSLRGSAVQRTVAGAGISRSWHEAHEAQNAATSAFLRIFATMAPGRWALSVLYTLLRDLRWVSIMADRTSVTQSRAASSQKHLEECARQLNKAFGVCAADRHPDMDQSRKWGTYAVANMLFSTYFALKSLALCRNILRALSAGDIPPLEAFGRGDVVTYRYYLGRLRFLDEDYDAAESELARALAESPASAPRNQERILIYLVPMRLLRGIRPSAELLRRFPQTHALYGDIVEAYSRGDARAYDAALRASDRTFVRLGLYLALERARAVCISRLFRR
;
A
#
# COMPACT_ATOMS: atom_id res chain seq x y z
N MET A 1 -5.48 -18.79 50.55
CA MET A 1 -6.57 -19.42 49.76
C MET A 1 -7.12 -18.35 48.82
N ARG A 2 -7.17 -18.64 47.51
CA ARG A 2 -7.74 -17.81 46.40
C ARG A 2 -6.93 -16.63 45.85
N ALA A 3 -5.90 -16.97 45.07
CA ALA A 3 -5.40 -16.16 43.94
C ALA A 3 -4.94 -17.09 42.80
N SER A 4 -4.45 -18.28 43.13
CA SER A 4 -4.11 -19.34 42.18
C SER A 4 -5.33 -20.01 41.50
N GLU A 5 -6.48 -20.09 42.18
CA GLU A 5 -7.69 -20.74 41.63
C GLU A 5 -8.41 -19.91 40.56
N PHE A 6 -8.32 -18.57 40.60
CA PHE A 6 -8.91 -17.70 39.57
C PHE A 6 -8.10 -17.72 38.25
N ALA A 7 -6.77 -17.82 38.34
CA ALA A 7 -5.89 -17.93 37.16
C ALA A 7 -6.06 -19.28 36.43
N THR A 8 -6.34 -20.37 37.16
CA THR A 8 -6.60 -21.68 36.55
C THR A 8 -7.99 -21.77 35.93
N SER A 9 -8.97 -21.03 36.47
CA SER A 9 -10.34 -20.94 35.91
C SER A 9 -10.39 -20.13 34.61
N ALA A 10 -9.78 -18.93 34.58
CA ALA A 10 -9.71 -18.10 33.37
C ALA A 10 -8.84 -18.74 32.27
N GLY A 11 -7.73 -19.39 32.64
CA GLY A 11 -6.88 -20.14 31.71
C GLY A 11 -7.51 -21.43 31.16
N ARG A 12 -8.53 -22.00 31.83
CA ARG A 12 -9.31 -23.15 31.32
C ARG A 12 -10.49 -22.73 30.44
N ALA A 13 -11.15 -21.61 30.74
CA ALA A 13 -12.25 -21.10 29.91
C ALA A 13 -11.77 -20.61 28.53
N VAL A 14 -10.60 -19.97 28.46
CA VAL A 14 -9.99 -19.47 27.21
C VAL A 14 -9.50 -20.62 26.31
N ARG A 15 -8.99 -21.73 26.87
CA ARG A 15 -8.50 -22.86 26.06
C ARG A 15 -9.59 -23.68 25.36
N ALA A 16 -10.83 -23.65 25.85
CA ALA A 16 -11.91 -24.45 25.28
C ALA A 16 -12.59 -23.78 24.08
N SER A 17 -12.80 -22.45 24.10
CA SER A 17 -13.36 -21.71 22.97
C SER A 17 -12.37 -21.51 21.83
N ASP A 18 -11.09 -21.33 22.16
CA ASP A 18 -10.02 -21.10 21.17
C ASP A 18 -9.67 -22.37 20.39
N GLY A 19 -9.84 -23.55 21.00
CA GLY A 19 -9.61 -24.83 20.33
C GLY A 19 -10.59 -25.11 19.18
N ALA A 20 -11.83 -24.65 19.29
CA ALA A 20 -12.84 -24.77 18.24
C ALA A 20 -12.58 -23.78 17.08
N ALA A 21 -12.16 -22.55 17.39
CA ALA A 21 -11.83 -21.56 16.36
C ALA A 21 -10.51 -21.87 15.64
N LEU A 22 -9.50 -22.39 16.36
CA LEU A 22 -8.24 -22.84 15.76
C LEU A 22 -8.44 -24.11 14.91
N SER A 23 -9.31 -25.03 15.34
CA SER A 23 -9.64 -26.21 14.53
C SER A 23 -10.47 -25.85 13.29
N GLU A 24 -11.36 -24.85 13.38
CA GLU A 24 -12.07 -24.28 12.23
C GLU A 24 -11.11 -23.58 11.25
N LEU A 25 -10.15 -22.78 11.75
CA LEU A 25 -9.11 -22.16 10.92
C LEU A 25 -8.21 -23.18 10.23
N LEU A 26 -7.81 -24.26 10.91
CA LEU A 26 -7.01 -25.34 10.34
C LEU A 26 -7.82 -26.17 9.33
N SER A 27 -9.10 -26.40 9.59
CA SER A 27 -10.04 -27.09 8.67
C SER A 27 -10.29 -26.28 7.39
N LEU A 28 -10.50 -24.96 7.52
CA LEU A 28 -10.67 -24.05 6.39
C LEU A 28 -9.40 -23.98 5.53
N ARG A 29 -8.21 -23.95 6.14
CA ARG A 29 -6.94 -23.98 5.41
C ARG A 29 -6.70 -25.33 4.72
N GLY A 30 -6.98 -26.45 5.40
CA GLY A 30 -6.83 -27.79 4.85
C GLY A 30 -7.73 -28.06 3.63
N SER A 31 -9.00 -27.66 3.73
CA SER A 31 -9.98 -27.86 2.65
C SER A 31 -9.75 -26.98 1.41
N ALA A 32 -9.10 -25.82 1.56
CA ALA A 32 -8.71 -24.94 0.46
C ALA A 32 -7.43 -25.43 -0.27
N VAL A 33 -6.48 -25.98 0.48
CA VAL A 33 -5.22 -26.52 -0.06
C VAL A 33 -5.43 -27.86 -0.77
N GLN A 34 -6.33 -28.73 -0.30
CA GLN A 34 -6.60 -30.01 -0.97
C GLN A 34 -7.38 -29.87 -2.29
N ARG A 35 -8.19 -28.81 -2.45
CA ARG A 35 -8.99 -28.59 -3.67
C ARG A 35 -8.24 -27.93 -4.83
N THR A 36 -7.04 -27.40 -4.60
CA THR A 36 -6.24 -26.70 -5.62
C THR A 36 -5.42 -27.64 -6.51
N VAL A 37 -5.36 -28.95 -6.21
CA VAL A 37 -4.51 -29.92 -6.94
C VAL A 37 -5.23 -30.58 -8.13
N ALA A 38 -6.54 -30.41 -8.32
CA ALA A 38 -7.32 -31.06 -9.39
C ALA A 38 -7.61 -30.15 -10.61
N GLY A 39 -6.61 -30.04 -11.48
CA GLY A 39 -6.57 -29.84 -12.95
C GLY A 39 -7.67 -29.19 -13.83
N ALA A 40 -8.89 -28.85 -13.41
CA ALA A 40 -9.96 -28.43 -14.36
C ALA A 40 -10.79 -27.19 -13.98
N GLY A 41 -10.45 -26.45 -12.92
CA GLY A 41 -11.32 -25.39 -12.37
C GLY A 41 -10.61 -24.17 -11.79
N ILE A 42 -9.51 -23.72 -12.38
CA ILE A 42 -8.63 -22.69 -11.77
C ILE A 42 -9.40 -21.40 -11.38
N SER A 43 -10.32 -20.91 -12.20
CA SER A 43 -11.10 -19.68 -11.90
C SER A 43 -12.12 -19.87 -10.76
N ARG A 44 -12.89 -20.95 -10.79
CA ARG A 44 -13.82 -21.31 -9.70
C ARG A 44 -13.06 -21.56 -8.39
N SER A 45 -11.86 -22.13 -8.50
CA SER A 45 -10.94 -22.33 -7.38
C SER A 45 -10.47 -21.01 -6.76
N TRP A 46 -10.21 -19.94 -7.53
CA TRP A 46 -9.80 -18.65 -6.97
C TRP A 46 -10.93 -17.90 -6.26
N HIS A 47 -12.17 -17.98 -6.78
CA HIS A 47 -13.33 -17.42 -6.09
C HIS A 47 -13.57 -18.12 -4.74
N GLU A 48 -13.61 -19.46 -4.76
CA GLU A 48 -13.76 -20.26 -3.54
C GLU A 48 -12.61 -20.03 -2.54
N ALA A 49 -11.37 -19.88 -3.05
CA ALA A 49 -10.22 -19.55 -2.22
C ALA A 49 -10.34 -18.15 -1.58
N HIS A 50 -10.83 -17.15 -2.33
CA HIS A 50 -11.08 -15.82 -1.79
C HIS A 50 -12.14 -15.87 -0.68
N GLU A 51 -13.26 -16.54 -0.92
CA GLU A 51 -14.32 -16.66 0.08
C GLU A 51 -13.83 -17.34 1.35
N ALA A 52 -13.09 -18.44 1.23
CA ALA A 52 -12.51 -19.14 2.37
C ALA A 52 -11.50 -18.26 3.13
N GLN A 53 -10.61 -17.56 2.42
CA GLN A 53 -9.62 -16.68 3.04
C GLN A 53 -10.26 -15.45 3.69
N ASN A 54 -11.31 -14.89 3.08
CA ASN A 54 -12.08 -13.77 3.61
C ASN A 54 -12.85 -14.17 4.87
N ALA A 55 -13.45 -15.37 4.89
CA ALA A 55 -14.10 -15.94 6.07
C ALA A 55 -13.10 -16.17 7.20
N ALA A 56 -11.95 -16.78 6.91
CA ALA A 56 -10.88 -16.99 7.89
C ALA A 56 -10.35 -15.67 8.46
N THR A 57 -10.11 -14.66 7.61
CA THR A 57 -9.69 -13.32 8.03
C THR A 57 -10.75 -12.66 8.90
N SER A 58 -12.03 -12.76 8.54
CA SER A 58 -13.13 -12.20 9.32
C SER A 58 -13.26 -12.88 10.69
N ALA A 59 -13.13 -14.21 10.75
CA ALA A 59 -13.14 -14.96 11.99
C ALA A 59 -11.96 -14.57 12.90
N PHE A 60 -10.75 -14.51 12.33
CA PHE A 60 -9.56 -14.06 13.05
C PHE A 60 -9.72 -12.64 13.59
N LEU A 61 -10.23 -11.69 12.79
CA LEU A 61 -10.42 -10.31 13.24
C LEU A 61 -11.39 -10.18 14.42
N ARG A 62 -12.43 -11.02 14.51
CA ARG A 62 -13.33 -11.05 15.67
C ARG A 62 -12.59 -11.44 16.95
N ILE A 63 -11.74 -12.47 16.88
CA ILE A 63 -10.95 -12.96 18.02
C ILE A 63 -9.84 -11.95 18.35
N PHE A 64 -9.17 -11.45 17.32
CA PHE A 64 -8.09 -10.48 17.46
C PHE A 64 -8.59 -9.18 18.11
N ALA A 65 -9.85 -8.78 17.89
CA ALA A 65 -10.46 -7.62 18.52
C ALA A 65 -10.62 -7.76 20.04
N THR A 66 -10.86 -8.97 20.56
CA THR A 66 -11.04 -9.23 22.00
C THR A 66 -9.77 -9.66 22.71
N MET A 67 -8.71 -9.99 21.97
CA MET A 67 -7.45 -10.47 22.52
C MET A 67 -6.60 -9.37 23.17
N ALA A 68 -6.16 -9.61 24.40
CA ALA A 68 -5.19 -8.79 25.13
C ALA A 68 -4.21 -9.70 25.91
N PRO A 69 -2.88 -9.61 25.70
CA PRO A 69 -2.15 -8.70 24.81
C PRO A 69 -2.23 -9.11 23.33
N GLY A 70 -2.31 -8.13 22.42
CA GLY A 70 -2.57 -8.37 21.00
C GLY A 70 -1.36 -8.25 20.07
N ARG A 71 -0.21 -7.73 20.53
CA ARG A 71 0.95 -7.45 19.66
C ARG A 71 1.54 -8.68 18.98
N TRP A 72 1.64 -9.81 19.69
CA TRP A 72 2.24 -11.03 19.13
C TRP A 72 1.47 -11.55 17.91
N ALA A 73 0.15 -11.34 17.88
CA ALA A 73 -0.74 -11.80 16.82
C ALA A 73 -0.70 -10.92 15.55
N LEU A 74 0.05 -9.79 15.58
CA LEU A 74 0.20 -8.91 14.42
C LEU A 74 0.89 -9.61 13.23
N SER A 75 1.85 -10.50 13.49
CA SER A 75 2.52 -11.25 12.41
C SER A 75 1.55 -12.17 11.65
N VAL A 76 0.60 -12.78 12.37
CA VAL A 76 -0.48 -13.60 11.81
C VAL A 76 -1.45 -12.72 11.03
N LEU A 77 -1.85 -11.57 11.61
CA LEU A 77 -2.69 -10.59 10.94
C LEU A 77 -2.09 -10.17 9.58
N TYR A 78 -0.81 -9.81 9.55
CA TYR A 78 -0.16 -9.36 8.31
C TYR A 78 -0.12 -10.45 7.24
N THR A 79 0.11 -11.70 7.64
CA THR A 79 0.10 -12.84 6.72
C THR A 79 -1.30 -13.04 6.14
N LEU A 80 -2.33 -13.09 6.99
CA LEU A 80 -3.72 -13.27 6.56
C LEU A 80 -4.17 -12.16 5.60
N LEU A 81 -3.86 -10.90 5.92
CA LEU A 81 -4.22 -9.75 5.09
C LEU A 81 -3.45 -9.75 3.75
N ARG A 82 -2.18 -10.14 3.75
CA ARG A 82 -1.37 -10.25 2.53
C ARG A 82 -1.89 -11.37 1.63
N ASP A 83 -2.19 -12.52 2.20
CA ASP A 83 -2.74 -13.69 1.50
C ASP A 83 -4.12 -13.35 0.92
N LEU A 84 -5.00 -12.74 1.73
CA LEU A 84 -6.31 -12.27 1.27
C LEU A 84 -6.16 -11.34 0.07
N ARG A 85 -5.32 -10.30 0.18
CA ARG A 85 -5.10 -9.36 -0.91
C ARG A 85 -4.57 -10.04 -2.17
N TRP A 86 -3.65 -10.99 -2.03
CA TRP A 86 -3.10 -11.72 -3.17
C TRP A 86 -4.18 -12.56 -3.86
N VAL A 87 -4.94 -13.35 -3.10
CA VAL A 87 -6.04 -14.18 -3.62
C VAL A 87 -7.12 -13.32 -4.29
N SER A 88 -7.50 -12.18 -3.69
CA SER A 88 -8.47 -11.25 -4.28
C SER A 88 -8.00 -10.69 -5.64
N ILE A 89 -6.71 -10.33 -5.76
CA ILE A 89 -6.15 -9.86 -7.03
C ILE A 89 -6.17 -10.98 -8.08
N MET A 90 -5.86 -12.22 -7.69
CA MET A 90 -5.88 -13.35 -8.61
C MET A 90 -7.30 -13.68 -9.07
N ALA A 91 -8.28 -13.70 -8.16
CA ALA A 91 -9.69 -13.90 -8.46
C ALA A 91 -10.20 -12.85 -9.46
N ASP A 92 -10.00 -11.56 -9.20
CA ASP A 92 -10.44 -10.48 -10.10
C ASP A 92 -9.76 -10.56 -11.47
N ARG A 93 -8.46 -10.90 -11.54
CA ARG A 93 -7.75 -11.09 -12.81
C ARG A 93 -8.35 -12.23 -13.63
N THR A 94 -8.67 -13.36 -13.00
CA THR A 94 -9.26 -14.51 -13.69
C THR A 94 -10.67 -14.23 -14.19
N SER A 95 -11.46 -13.45 -13.45
CA SER A 95 -12.79 -13.02 -13.88
C SER A 95 -12.74 -12.13 -15.13
N VAL A 96 -11.75 -11.22 -15.22
CA VAL A 96 -11.57 -10.36 -16.41
C VAL A 96 -11.24 -11.17 -17.65
N THR A 97 -10.38 -12.20 -17.53
CA THR A 97 -10.00 -13.05 -18.67
C THR A 97 -11.19 -13.84 -19.24
N GLN A 98 -12.11 -14.27 -18.38
CA GLN A 98 -13.23 -15.11 -18.80
C GLN A 98 -14.42 -14.32 -19.34
N SER A 99 -14.77 -13.19 -18.72
CA SER A 99 -16.03 -12.51 -19.03
C SER A 99 -15.95 -11.50 -20.18
N ARG A 100 -14.75 -11.10 -20.66
CA ARG A 100 -14.53 -10.00 -21.64
C ARG A 100 -15.30 -8.68 -21.34
N ALA A 101 -15.96 -8.59 -20.20
CA ALA A 101 -16.75 -7.47 -19.72
C ALA A 101 -15.90 -6.60 -18.79
N ALA A 102 -16.42 -5.40 -18.50
CA ALA A 102 -15.76 -4.42 -17.64
C ALA A 102 -15.25 -5.04 -16.32
N SER A 103 -14.03 -4.66 -15.92
CA SER A 103 -13.34 -5.21 -14.75
C SER A 103 -14.06 -4.87 -13.45
N SER A 104 -14.98 -5.74 -13.01
CA SER A 104 -15.52 -5.68 -11.67
C SER A 104 -14.45 -6.13 -10.69
N GLN A 105 -13.86 -5.20 -9.92
CA GLN A 105 -12.84 -5.47 -8.89
C GLN A 105 -13.51 -5.85 -7.56
N LYS A 106 -14.53 -6.70 -7.62
CA LYS A 106 -15.42 -7.02 -6.48
C LYS A 106 -14.64 -7.63 -5.32
N HIS A 107 -13.72 -8.55 -5.60
CA HIS A 107 -12.96 -9.24 -4.55
C HIS A 107 -11.97 -8.28 -3.89
N LEU A 108 -11.32 -7.43 -4.69
CA LEU A 108 -10.41 -6.42 -4.16
C LEU A 108 -11.12 -5.35 -3.32
N GLU A 109 -12.34 -4.94 -3.70
CA GLU A 109 -13.18 -4.08 -2.87
C GLU A 109 -13.55 -4.72 -1.54
N GLU A 110 -13.87 -6.02 -1.55
CA GLU A 110 -14.15 -6.76 -0.32
C GLU A 110 -12.90 -6.89 0.58
N CYS A 111 -11.75 -7.19 -0.01
CA CYS A 111 -10.47 -7.17 0.69
C CYS A 111 -10.21 -5.79 1.32
N ALA A 112 -10.51 -4.70 0.61
CA ALA A 112 -10.35 -3.35 1.14
C ALA A 112 -11.25 -3.09 2.35
N ARG A 113 -12.48 -3.64 2.37
CA ARG A 113 -13.36 -3.57 3.55
C ARG A 113 -12.76 -4.33 4.74
N GLN A 114 -12.19 -5.51 4.53
CA GLN A 114 -11.54 -6.27 5.62
C GLN A 114 -10.28 -5.59 6.15
N LEU A 115 -9.46 -5.05 5.25
CA LEU A 115 -8.29 -4.26 5.63
C LEU A 115 -8.69 -3.04 6.47
N ASN A 116 -9.82 -2.38 6.15
CA ASN A 116 -10.32 -1.23 6.90
C ASN A 116 -10.80 -1.63 8.30
N LYS A 117 -11.50 -2.76 8.42
CA LYS A 117 -11.85 -3.33 9.73
C LYS A 117 -10.60 -3.65 10.55
N ALA A 118 -9.58 -4.27 9.94
CA ALA A 118 -8.32 -4.58 10.61
C ALA A 118 -7.60 -3.32 11.09
N PHE A 119 -7.59 -2.25 10.29
CA PHE A 119 -7.05 -0.95 10.67
C PHE A 119 -7.79 -0.38 11.88
N GLY A 120 -9.12 -0.41 11.87
CA GLY A 120 -9.94 0.04 13.00
C GLY A 120 -9.64 -0.73 14.29
N VAL A 121 -9.50 -2.06 14.21
CA VAL A 121 -9.14 -2.89 15.38
C VAL A 121 -7.76 -2.55 15.95
N CYS A 122 -6.78 -2.25 15.10
CA CYS A 122 -5.44 -1.85 15.56
C CYS A 122 -5.43 -0.43 16.14
N ALA A 123 -6.13 0.51 15.49
CA ALA A 123 -6.15 1.91 15.88
C ALA A 123 -6.98 2.19 17.15
N ALA A 124 -8.05 1.42 17.37
CA ALA A 124 -8.94 1.57 18.53
C ALA A 124 -8.44 0.85 19.79
N ASP A 125 -7.28 0.20 19.74
CA ASP A 125 -6.74 -0.54 20.88
C ASP A 125 -6.41 0.39 22.06
N ARG A 126 -6.85 0.03 23.26
CA ARG A 126 -6.66 0.81 24.50
C ARG A 126 -5.84 0.06 25.54
N HIS A 127 -4.92 -0.79 25.09
CA HIS A 127 -4.06 -1.55 25.99
C HIS A 127 -3.23 -0.58 26.87
N PRO A 128 -3.17 -0.79 28.20
CA PRO A 128 -2.47 0.12 29.11
C PRO A 128 -0.96 0.18 28.82
N ASP A 129 -0.35 -0.97 28.50
CA ASP A 129 1.05 -1.01 28.06
C ASP A 129 1.14 -0.80 26.55
N MET A 130 1.78 0.30 26.13
CA MET A 130 1.96 0.61 24.71
C MET A 130 2.80 -0.45 23.99
N ASP A 131 3.77 -1.06 24.67
CA ASP A 131 4.65 -2.10 24.10
C ASP A 131 3.92 -3.39 23.75
N GLN A 132 2.74 -3.63 24.32
CA GLN A 132 1.91 -4.81 24.03
C GLN A 132 0.69 -4.48 23.16
N SER A 133 0.53 -3.20 22.79
CA SER A 133 -0.60 -2.71 22.02
C SER A 133 -0.58 -3.18 20.57
N ARG A 134 -1.77 -3.34 20.00
CA ARG A 134 -2.01 -3.57 18.57
C ARG A 134 -1.77 -2.32 17.73
N LYS A 135 -1.64 -1.14 18.34
CA LYS A 135 -1.30 0.13 17.68
C LYS A 135 -0.02 0.04 16.84
N TRP A 136 0.91 -0.84 17.21
CA TRP A 136 2.12 -1.13 16.44
C TRP A 136 1.86 -1.67 15.03
N GLY A 137 0.66 -2.20 14.75
CA GLY A 137 0.29 -2.66 13.41
C GLY A 137 -0.45 -1.65 12.55
N THR A 138 -0.76 -0.47 13.08
CA THR A 138 -1.60 0.51 12.38
C THR A 138 -0.99 0.97 11.06
N TYR A 139 0.30 1.30 11.02
CA TYR A 139 0.96 1.73 9.78
C TYR A 139 1.13 0.59 8.76
N ALA A 140 1.45 -0.63 9.19
CA ALA A 140 1.57 -1.77 8.29
C ALA A 140 0.23 -2.07 7.60
N VAL A 141 -0.88 -2.05 8.36
CA VAL A 141 -2.24 -2.23 7.80
C VAL A 141 -2.65 -1.04 6.94
N ALA A 142 -2.35 0.21 7.37
CA ALA A 142 -2.62 1.41 6.58
C ALA A 142 -1.88 1.39 5.24
N ASN A 143 -0.63 0.92 5.20
CA ASN A 143 0.14 0.78 3.95
C ASN A 143 -0.49 -0.22 2.99
N MET A 144 -0.98 -1.35 3.50
CA MET A 144 -1.74 -2.32 2.70
C MET A 144 -3.06 -1.70 2.18
N LEU A 145 -3.76 -0.92 3.02
CA LEU A 145 -4.96 -0.17 2.62
C LEU A 145 -4.69 0.83 1.52
N PHE A 146 -3.69 1.71 1.68
CA PHE A 146 -3.31 2.67 0.66
C PHE A 146 -2.98 1.94 -0.65
N SER A 147 -2.18 0.88 -0.60
CA SER A 147 -1.86 0.08 -1.78
C SER A 147 -3.08 -0.46 -2.50
N THR A 148 -4.10 -0.91 -1.76
CA THR A 148 -5.37 -1.42 -2.32
C THR A 148 -6.27 -0.29 -2.83
N TYR A 149 -6.45 0.80 -2.09
CA TYR A 149 -7.26 1.95 -2.54
C TYR A 149 -6.69 2.66 -3.75
N PHE A 150 -5.36 2.77 -3.86
CA PHE A 150 -4.73 3.28 -5.07
C PHE A 150 -4.97 2.36 -6.28
N ALA A 151 -5.06 1.04 -6.09
CA ALA A 151 -5.39 0.11 -7.16
C ALA A 151 -6.87 0.22 -7.58
N LEU A 152 -7.78 0.41 -6.62
CA LEU A 152 -9.23 0.64 -6.82
C LEU A 152 -9.56 2.08 -7.30
N LYS A 153 -8.57 2.98 -7.38
CA LYS A 153 -8.74 4.41 -7.66
C LYS A 153 -9.65 5.15 -6.67
N SER A 154 -9.81 4.65 -5.45
CA SER A 154 -10.68 5.21 -4.40
C SER A 154 -9.94 6.19 -3.48
N LEU A 155 -9.41 7.28 -4.03
CA LEU A 155 -8.54 8.23 -3.30
C LEU A 155 -9.21 8.90 -2.10
N ALA A 156 -10.53 9.11 -2.13
CA ALA A 156 -11.28 9.67 -1.02
C ALA A 156 -11.15 8.82 0.27
N LEU A 157 -11.07 7.49 0.13
CA LEU A 157 -10.93 6.57 1.26
C LEU A 157 -9.54 6.66 1.90
N CYS A 158 -8.50 6.92 1.11
CA CYS A 158 -7.17 7.18 1.64
C CYS A 158 -7.16 8.39 2.58
N ARG A 159 -7.89 9.46 2.25
CA ARG A 159 -7.97 10.66 3.09
C ARG A 159 -8.64 10.36 4.44
N ASN A 160 -9.61 9.47 4.48
CA ASN A 160 -10.24 9.03 5.74
C ASN A 160 -9.23 8.31 6.65
N ILE A 161 -8.38 7.44 6.08
CA ILE A 161 -7.32 6.77 6.83
C ILE A 161 -6.30 7.77 7.37
N LEU A 162 -5.89 8.77 6.58
CA LEU A 162 -4.98 9.82 7.06
C LEU A 162 -5.57 10.59 8.25
N ARG A 163 -6.85 10.97 8.18
CA ARG A 163 -7.53 11.66 9.30
C ARG A 163 -7.57 10.78 10.55
N ALA A 164 -7.86 9.49 10.40
CA ALA A 164 -7.89 8.55 11.51
C ALA A 164 -6.50 8.35 12.15
N LEU A 165 -5.43 8.33 11.35
CA LEU A 165 -4.05 8.28 11.83
C LEU A 165 -3.67 9.55 12.60
N SER A 166 -4.05 10.73 12.11
CA SER A 166 -3.76 12.01 12.76
C SER A 166 -4.54 12.23 14.06
N ALA A 167 -5.76 11.68 14.17
CA ALA A 167 -6.60 11.80 15.36
C ALA A 167 -6.32 10.70 16.41
N GLY A 168 -5.67 9.61 16.01
CA GLY A 168 -5.38 8.48 16.88
C GLY A 168 -4.24 8.77 17.85
N ASP A 169 -4.36 8.26 19.07
CA ASP A 169 -3.28 8.21 20.04
C ASP A 169 -2.28 7.08 19.66
N ILE A 170 -1.51 7.28 18.60
CA ILE A 170 -0.58 6.29 18.04
C ILE A 170 0.86 6.75 18.37
N PRO A 171 1.81 5.82 18.61
CA PRO A 171 3.22 6.19 18.73
C PRO A 171 3.70 7.05 17.55
N PRO A 172 4.76 7.86 17.74
CA PRO A 172 5.33 8.65 16.65
C PRO A 172 5.77 7.75 15.51
N LEU A 173 5.67 8.27 14.27
CA LEU A 173 5.97 7.51 13.05
C LEU A 173 7.38 6.91 13.08
N GLU A 174 8.34 7.64 13.66
CA GLU A 174 9.75 7.25 13.78
C GLU A 174 9.96 6.02 14.67
N ALA A 175 9.00 5.67 15.53
CA ALA A 175 9.06 4.47 16.36
C ALA A 175 8.73 3.19 15.57
N PHE A 176 8.13 3.31 14.39
CA PHE A 176 7.75 2.16 13.57
C PHE A 176 8.90 1.65 12.70
N GLY A 177 8.75 0.45 12.16
CA GLY A 177 9.74 -0.13 11.26
C GLY A 177 9.97 0.76 10.04
N ARG A 178 11.24 1.00 9.69
CA ARG A 178 11.65 1.87 8.56
C ARG A 178 10.92 1.55 7.25
N GLY A 179 10.65 0.28 6.98
CA GLY A 179 9.90 -0.13 5.78
C GLY A 179 8.47 0.40 5.75
N ASP A 180 7.78 0.41 6.89
CA ASP A 180 6.43 0.95 7.01
C ASP A 180 6.43 2.47 6.93
N VAL A 181 7.41 3.13 7.55
CA VAL A 181 7.58 4.60 7.50
C VAL A 181 7.79 5.07 6.06
N VAL A 182 8.74 4.49 5.34
CA VAL A 182 9.04 4.84 3.94
C VAL A 182 7.81 4.62 3.05
N THR A 183 7.10 3.51 3.25
CA THR A 183 5.90 3.19 2.47
C THR A 183 4.76 4.18 2.76
N TYR A 184 4.58 4.56 4.02
CA TYR A 184 3.58 5.55 4.42
C TYR A 184 3.88 6.91 3.80
N ARG A 185 5.11 7.41 3.94
CA ARG A 185 5.54 8.70 3.34
C ARG A 185 5.39 8.70 1.83
N TYR A 186 5.70 7.58 1.15
CA TYR A 186 5.48 7.43 -0.28
C TYR A 186 4.01 7.61 -0.68
N TYR A 187 3.07 6.97 0.03
CA TYR A 187 1.64 7.12 -0.26
C TYR A 187 1.10 8.51 0.11
N LEU A 188 1.55 9.08 1.23
CA LEU A 188 1.21 10.44 1.63
C LEU A 188 1.66 11.48 0.59
N GLY A 189 2.92 11.40 0.16
CA GLY A 189 3.45 12.29 -0.87
C GLY A 189 2.73 12.14 -2.21
N ARG A 190 2.34 10.92 -2.59
CA ARG A 190 1.50 10.71 -3.80
C ARG A 190 0.10 11.30 -3.68
N LEU A 191 -0.52 11.25 -2.51
CA LEU A 191 -1.82 11.90 -2.30
C LEU A 191 -1.69 13.42 -2.40
N ARG A 192 -0.69 14.00 -1.74
CA ARG A 192 -0.38 15.44 -1.84
C ARG A 192 -0.09 15.89 -3.27
N PHE A 193 0.65 15.07 -4.02
CA PHE A 193 0.92 15.33 -5.43
C PHE A 193 -0.36 15.36 -6.28
N LEU A 194 -1.30 14.44 -6.02
CA LEU A 194 -2.59 14.40 -6.70
C LEU A 194 -3.52 15.56 -6.28
N ASP A 195 -3.34 16.08 -5.07
CA ASP A 195 -3.99 17.30 -4.58
C ASP A 195 -3.28 18.59 -5.07
N GLU A 196 -2.27 18.46 -5.96
CA GLU A 196 -1.44 19.55 -6.51
C GLU A 196 -0.63 20.35 -5.48
N ASP A 197 -0.52 19.85 -4.26
CA ASP A 197 0.33 20.37 -3.19
C ASP A 197 1.77 19.86 -3.38
N TYR A 198 2.46 20.41 -4.38
CA TYR A 198 3.78 19.93 -4.81
C TYR A 198 4.87 20.15 -3.75
N ASP A 199 4.78 21.21 -2.93
CA ASP A 199 5.78 21.50 -1.90
C ASP A 199 5.73 20.46 -0.77
N ALA A 200 4.53 20.16 -0.26
CA ALA A 200 4.37 19.11 0.75
C ALA A 200 4.69 17.72 0.18
N ALA A 201 4.28 17.46 -1.07
CA ALA A 201 4.57 16.20 -1.75
C ALA A 201 6.09 15.96 -1.94
N GLU A 202 6.83 16.99 -2.34
CA GLU A 202 8.29 16.90 -2.49
C GLU A 202 8.96 16.60 -1.15
N SER A 203 8.56 17.29 -0.08
CA SER A 203 9.12 17.08 1.26
C SER A 203 8.96 15.63 1.73
N GLU A 204 7.75 15.08 1.62
CA GLU A 204 7.48 13.69 2.05
C GLU A 204 8.18 12.65 1.17
N LEU A 205 8.21 12.84 -0.15
CA LEU A 205 8.89 11.91 -1.06
C LEU A 205 10.42 12.00 -0.95
N ALA A 206 10.97 13.18 -0.70
CA ALA A 206 12.40 13.36 -0.46
C ALA A 206 12.83 12.66 0.84
N ARG A 207 12.05 12.80 1.92
CA ARG A 207 12.26 12.06 3.18
C ARG A 207 12.15 10.55 2.97
N ALA A 208 11.12 10.09 2.26
CA ALA A 208 10.96 8.67 1.93
C ALA A 208 12.17 8.12 1.16
N LEU A 209 12.73 8.89 0.21
CA LEU A 209 13.91 8.49 -0.55
C LEU A 209 15.16 8.41 0.35
N ALA A 210 15.35 9.39 1.23
CA ALA A 210 16.49 9.45 2.16
C ALA A 210 16.48 8.29 3.18
N GLU A 211 15.30 7.93 3.67
CA GLU A 211 15.13 6.83 4.62
C GLU A 211 15.16 5.44 3.94
N SER A 212 14.99 5.38 2.62
CA SER A 212 14.96 4.15 1.84
C SER A 212 16.34 3.46 1.79
N PRO A 213 16.44 2.16 2.11
CA PRO A 213 17.72 1.47 2.10
C PRO A 213 18.26 1.32 0.68
N ALA A 214 19.58 1.44 0.53
CA ALA A 214 20.26 1.26 -0.77
C ALA A 214 20.08 -0.16 -1.36
N SER A 215 19.73 -1.15 -0.54
CA SER A 215 19.41 -2.51 -0.95
C SER A 215 18.04 -2.66 -1.64
N ALA A 216 17.21 -1.60 -1.67
CA ALA A 216 15.88 -1.62 -2.27
C ALA A 216 15.75 -0.65 -3.47
N PRO A 217 16.52 -0.85 -4.57
CA PRO A 217 16.55 0.09 -5.70
C PRO A 217 15.19 0.25 -6.37
N ARG A 218 14.36 -0.81 -6.40
CA ARG A 218 12.99 -0.75 -6.95
C ARG A 218 12.08 0.21 -6.17
N ASN A 219 12.24 0.32 -4.86
CA ASN A 219 11.44 1.23 -4.04
C ASN A 219 11.90 2.67 -4.25
N GLN A 220 13.21 2.89 -4.32
CA GLN A 220 13.80 4.19 -4.65
C GLN A 220 13.32 4.68 -6.03
N GLU A 221 13.32 3.78 -7.02
CA GLU A 221 12.82 4.08 -8.37
C GLU A 221 11.35 4.49 -8.38
N ARG A 222 10.50 3.81 -7.61
CA ARG A 222 9.08 4.20 -7.47
C ARG A 222 8.91 5.59 -6.86
N ILE A 223 9.74 5.95 -5.87
CA ILE A 223 9.73 7.28 -5.26
C ILE A 223 10.20 8.33 -6.29
N LEU A 224 11.27 8.04 -7.02
CA LEU A 224 11.86 8.94 -8.03
C LEU A 224 10.90 9.27 -9.17
N ILE A 225 10.07 8.31 -9.59
CA ILE A 225 9.02 8.55 -10.60
C ILE A 225 8.12 9.75 -10.22
N TYR A 226 7.81 9.93 -8.94
CA TYR A 226 7.00 11.06 -8.49
C TYR A 226 7.85 12.28 -8.14
N LEU A 227 9.09 12.09 -7.69
CA LEU A 227 9.98 13.18 -7.28
C LEU A 227 10.52 14.00 -8.47
N VAL A 228 10.83 13.35 -9.60
CA VAL A 228 11.44 13.99 -10.76
C VAL A 228 10.54 15.10 -11.35
N PRO A 229 9.24 14.87 -11.62
CA PRO A 229 8.35 15.92 -12.14
C PRO A 229 8.27 17.16 -11.25
N MET A 230 8.21 17.00 -9.93
CA MET A 230 8.17 18.12 -8.99
C MET A 230 9.46 18.93 -8.99
N ARG A 231 10.62 18.26 -9.06
CA ARG A 231 11.90 18.96 -9.17
C ARG A 231 12.05 19.70 -10.49
N LEU A 232 11.54 19.13 -11.59
CA LEU A 232 11.50 19.81 -12.88
C LEU A 232 10.60 21.06 -12.85
N LEU A 233 9.48 21.04 -12.12
CA LEU A 233 8.67 22.26 -11.90
C LEU A 233 9.45 23.37 -11.21
N ARG A 234 10.35 23.01 -10.28
CA ARG A 234 11.21 23.96 -9.56
C ARG A 234 12.45 24.39 -10.33
N GLY A 235 12.64 23.91 -11.55
CA GLY A 235 13.84 24.21 -12.33
C GLY A 235 15.05 23.31 -12.01
N ILE A 236 14.89 22.30 -11.16
CA ILE A 236 15.97 21.40 -10.72
C ILE A 236 15.98 20.18 -11.63
N ARG A 237 17.15 19.85 -12.18
CA ARG A 237 17.32 18.70 -13.09
C ARG A 237 17.87 17.49 -12.35
N PRO A 238 17.37 16.27 -12.63
CA PRO A 238 18.04 15.07 -12.16
C PRO A 238 19.42 14.94 -12.85
N SER A 239 20.41 14.41 -12.13
CA SER A 239 21.72 14.15 -12.71
C SER A 239 21.66 12.96 -13.67
N ALA A 240 22.51 12.97 -14.70
CA ALA A 240 22.61 11.85 -15.64
C ALA A 240 22.97 10.53 -14.92
N GLU A 241 23.83 10.60 -13.89
CA GLU A 241 24.20 9.43 -13.09
C GLU A 241 23.02 8.86 -12.30
N LEU A 242 22.15 9.72 -11.76
CA LEU A 242 20.92 9.27 -11.09
C LEU A 242 20.01 8.54 -12.07
N LEU A 243 19.80 9.10 -13.27
CA LEU A 243 18.97 8.44 -14.28
C LEU A 243 19.58 7.09 -14.69
N ARG A 244 20.89 7.05 -14.97
CA ARG A 244 21.60 5.82 -15.35
C ARG A 244 21.48 4.72 -14.30
N ARG A 245 21.46 5.08 -13.02
CA ARG A 245 21.29 4.14 -11.88
C ARG A 245 19.89 3.53 -11.81
N PHE A 246 18.86 4.20 -12.34
CA PHE A 246 17.45 3.79 -12.26
C PHE A 246 16.82 3.66 -13.65
N PRO A 247 16.90 2.47 -14.29
CA PRO A 247 16.51 2.26 -15.68
C PRO A 247 15.07 2.63 -16.03
N GLN A 248 14.10 2.38 -15.15
CA GLN A 248 12.69 2.75 -15.38
C GLN A 248 12.51 4.26 -15.30
N THR A 249 13.21 4.92 -14.37
CA THR A 249 13.20 6.39 -14.29
C THR A 249 13.85 6.99 -15.54
N HIS A 250 14.96 6.42 -16.01
CA HIS A 250 15.61 6.85 -17.26
C HIS A 250 14.70 6.64 -18.48
N ALA A 251 14.06 5.48 -18.61
CA ALA A 251 13.16 5.20 -19.72
C ALA A 251 11.97 6.16 -19.80
N LEU A 252 11.51 6.69 -18.65
CA LEU A 252 10.42 7.67 -18.61
C LEU A 252 10.90 9.10 -18.84
N TYR A 253 12.05 9.48 -18.29
CA TYR A 253 12.45 10.90 -18.22
C TYR A 253 13.68 11.26 -19.05
N GLY A 254 14.41 10.31 -19.63
CA GLY A 254 15.67 10.57 -20.34
C GLY A 254 15.52 11.66 -21.40
N ASP A 255 14.67 11.40 -22.40
CA ASP A 255 14.42 12.33 -23.51
C ASP A 255 13.83 13.67 -23.03
N ILE A 256 12.94 13.62 -22.04
CA ILE A 256 12.32 14.80 -21.43
C ILE A 256 13.38 15.69 -20.78
N VAL A 257 14.28 15.11 -19.98
CA VAL A 257 15.32 15.84 -19.25
C VAL A 257 16.38 16.39 -20.21
N GLU A 258 16.69 15.68 -21.30
CA GLU A 258 17.58 16.14 -22.35
C GLU A 258 17.00 17.36 -23.08
N ALA A 259 15.75 17.26 -23.56
CA ALA A 259 15.05 18.38 -24.21
C ALA A 259 14.90 19.59 -23.26
N TYR A 260 14.52 19.32 -22.01
CA TYR A 260 14.41 20.32 -20.95
C TYR A 260 15.74 21.03 -20.64
N SER A 261 16.85 20.30 -20.73
CA SER A 261 18.19 20.87 -20.55
C SER A 261 18.64 21.76 -21.70
N ARG A 262 18.18 21.46 -22.92
CA ARG A 262 18.48 22.25 -24.12
C ARG A 262 17.56 23.47 -24.28
N GLY A 263 16.43 23.51 -23.57
CA GLY A 263 15.39 24.51 -23.79
C GLY A 263 14.60 24.27 -25.07
N ASP A 264 14.62 23.05 -25.60
CA ASP A 264 13.93 22.68 -26.83
C ASP A 264 12.49 22.25 -26.51
N ALA A 265 11.56 23.19 -26.66
CA ALA A 265 10.13 22.93 -26.42
C ALA A 265 9.53 21.91 -27.40
N ARG A 266 10.04 21.84 -28.65
CA ARG A 266 9.51 20.91 -29.66
C ARG A 266 9.92 19.48 -29.35
N ALA A 267 11.19 19.27 -28.99
CA ALA A 267 11.67 17.96 -28.53
C ALA A 267 10.99 17.53 -27.23
N TYR A 268 10.75 18.48 -26.31
CA TYR A 268 10.03 18.20 -25.06
C TYR A 268 8.60 17.71 -25.33
N ASP A 269 7.85 18.40 -26.20
CA ASP A 269 6.49 18.03 -26.55
C ASP A 269 6.43 16.66 -27.25
N ALA A 270 7.41 16.34 -28.09
CA ALA A 270 7.52 15.04 -28.73
C ALA A 270 7.80 13.91 -27.71
N ALA A 271 8.73 14.14 -26.77
CA ALA A 271 9.07 13.19 -25.72
C ALA A 271 7.92 12.95 -24.74
N LEU A 272 7.18 14.02 -24.38
CA LEU A 272 5.99 13.91 -23.55
C LEU A 272 4.93 13.03 -24.25
N ARG A 273 4.61 13.35 -25.51
CA ARG A 273 3.63 12.63 -26.35
C ARG A 273 3.94 11.15 -26.51
N ALA A 274 5.22 10.79 -26.63
CA ALA A 274 5.65 9.40 -26.76
C ALA A 274 5.22 8.54 -25.56
N SER A 275 5.12 9.12 -24.36
CA SER A 275 4.81 8.42 -23.10
C SER A 275 3.49 8.87 -22.43
N ASP A 276 2.62 9.58 -23.16
CA ASP A 276 1.36 10.16 -22.64
C ASP A 276 0.53 9.19 -21.82
N ARG A 277 0.24 8.00 -22.37
CA ARG A 277 -0.59 6.99 -21.71
C ARG A 277 -0.03 6.58 -20.35
N THR A 278 1.29 6.50 -20.23
CA THR A 278 1.96 6.13 -18.98
C THR A 278 1.89 7.26 -17.98
N PHE A 279 2.14 8.51 -18.39
CA PHE A 279 2.05 9.67 -17.50
C PHE A 279 0.63 9.94 -17.03
N VAL A 280 -0.36 9.81 -17.90
CA VAL A 280 -1.79 9.92 -17.54
C VAL A 280 -2.16 8.85 -16.52
N ARG A 281 -1.76 7.58 -16.75
CA ARG A 281 -2.02 6.48 -15.80
C ARG A 281 -1.36 6.71 -14.44
N LEU A 282 -0.18 7.33 -14.41
CA LEU A 282 0.55 7.62 -13.18
C LEU A 282 0.09 8.93 -12.50
N GLY A 283 -0.73 9.74 -13.17
CA GLY A 283 -1.16 11.07 -12.71
C GLY A 283 -0.13 12.18 -12.91
N LEU A 284 0.93 11.94 -13.69
CA LEU A 284 2.10 12.82 -13.79
C LEU A 284 2.02 13.83 -14.94
N TYR A 285 1.09 13.62 -15.88
CA TYR A 285 1.02 14.39 -17.12
C TYR A 285 0.88 15.90 -16.86
N LEU A 286 -0.04 16.30 -15.98
CA LEU A 286 -0.28 17.70 -15.65
C LEU A 286 0.96 18.40 -15.06
N ALA A 287 1.70 17.72 -14.18
CA ALA A 287 2.92 18.26 -13.60
C ALA A 287 4.02 18.45 -14.67
N LEU A 288 4.15 17.52 -15.61
CA LEU A 288 5.11 17.62 -16.72
C LEU A 288 4.71 18.68 -17.73
N GLU A 289 3.42 18.84 -18.01
CA GLU A 289 2.92 19.91 -18.87
C GLU A 289 3.20 21.29 -18.27
N ARG A 290 2.99 21.46 -16.95
CA ARG A 290 3.37 22.68 -16.24
C ARG A 290 4.88 22.93 -16.26
N ALA A 291 5.70 21.87 -16.17
CA ALA A 291 7.16 21.99 -16.26
C ALA A 291 7.66 22.46 -17.64
N ARG A 292 6.83 22.35 -18.69
CA ARG A 292 7.12 22.90 -20.03
C ARG A 292 7.37 24.41 -20.00
N ALA A 293 6.64 25.16 -19.18
CA ALA A 293 6.85 26.60 -19.05
C ALA A 293 8.28 26.92 -18.57
N VAL A 294 8.82 26.08 -17.69
CA VAL A 294 10.19 26.20 -17.18
C VAL A 294 11.23 25.76 -18.23
N CYS A 295 10.89 24.83 -19.12
CA CYS A 295 11.71 24.51 -20.29
C CYS A 295 11.85 25.73 -21.20
N ILE A 296 10.73 26.38 -21.54
CA ILE A 296 10.69 27.55 -22.42
C ILE A 296 11.44 28.74 -21.82
N SER A 297 11.27 29.01 -20.51
CA SER A 297 11.98 30.12 -19.88
C SER A 297 13.50 29.99 -19.92
N ARG A 298 14.03 28.76 -20.07
CA ARG A 298 15.47 28.55 -20.28
C ARG A 298 15.95 28.90 -21.68
N LEU A 299 15.09 28.80 -22.70
CA LEU A 299 15.43 29.26 -24.05
C LEU A 299 15.77 30.76 -24.04
N PHE A 300 15.03 31.54 -23.24
CA PHE A 300 15.20 32.99 -23.12
C PHE A 300 16.32 33.43 -22.15
N ARG A 301 16.89 32.51 -21.36
CA ARG A 301 18.01 32.81 -20.43
C ARG A 301 19.38 32.46 -21.02
N ARG A 302 19.43 31.98 -22.25
CA ARG A 302 20.64 31.87 -23.06
C ARG A 302 20.77 33.11 -23.93
#